data_AF-A0A2T3FXS0-F1
#
_entry.id   AF-A0A2T3FXS0-F1
#
_cell.length_a   1.000
_cell.length_b   1.000
_cell.length_c   1.000
_cell.angle_alpha   90.00
_cell.angle_beta   90.00
_cell.angle_gamma   90.00
#
_symmetry.space_group_name_H-M   'P 1'
#
loop_
_entity.id
_entity.type
_entity.pdbx_description
1 polymer ?
#
loop_
_entity_poly.entity_id
_entity_poly.type
_entity_poly.pdbx_seq_one_letter_code
_entity_poly.pdbx_strand_id
1 'polypeptide(L)'
;MELYTKESLKEVIEKSKDEFYMPKALFDHYKNLRLETKLAYVSILETMKNKAVYTTENLAYVKVDNPQIQANLAELANKEVDQEKVNKYLKELEEVELIKVDKQNIFVYDVLS
;
A
#
# COMPACT_ATOMS: atom_id res chain seq x y z
N MET A 1 -14.07 -5.72 -1.13
CA MET A 1 -12.60 -5.81 -1.08
C MET A 1 -12.21 -6.49 0.22
N GLU A 2 -11.33 -7.48 0.15
CA GLU A 2 -10.78 -8.16 1.33
C GLU A 2 -9.40 -7.60 1.66
N LEU A 3 -8.96 -7.71 2.91
CA LEU A 3 -7.60 -7.30 3.28
C LEU A 3 -6.60 -8.35 2.82
N TYR A 4 -5.41 -7.91 2.39
CA TYR A 4 -4.35 -8.85 2.04
C TYR A 4 -4.00 -9.74 3.24
N THR A 5 -3.96 -11.05 2.97
CA THR A 5 -3.45 -12.08 3.87
C THR A 5 -2.05 -12.51 3.42
N LYS A 6 -1.39 -13.32 4.26
CA LYS A 6 -0.14 -14.01 3.89
C LYS A 6 -0.25 -14.80 2.58
N GLU A 7 -1.42 -15.35 2.26
CA GLU A 7 -1.61 -16.18 1.07
C GLU A 7 -1.82 -15.33 -0.18
N SER A 8 -2.74 -14.36 -0.12
CA SER A 8 -3.00 -13.45 -1.25
C SER A 8 -1.77 -12.61 -1.61
N LEU A 9 -0.93 -12.28 -0.61
CA LEU A 9 0.30 -11.52 -0.86
C LEU A 9 1.34 -12.33 -1.66
N LYS A 10 1.32 -13.66 -1.60
CA LYS A 10 2.23 -14.50 -2.42
C LYS A 10 2.01 -14.28 -3.90
N GLU A 11 0.76 -14.13 -4.34
CA GLU A 11 0.47 -13.85 -5.75
C GLU A 11 1.05 -12.50 -6.18
N VAL A 12 0.96 -11.49 -5.32
CA VAL A 12 1.55 -10.17 -5.58
C VAL A 12 3.06 -10.30 -5.72
N ILE A 13 3.72 -11.03 -4.80
CA ILE A 13 5.16 -11.31 -4.85
C ILE A 13 5.55 -12.01 -6.16
N GLU A 14 4.79 -13.02 -6.58
CA GLU A 14 5.07 -13.76 -7.81
C GLU A 14 4.89 -12.92 -9.08
N LYS A 15 3.86 -12.08 -9.13
CA LYS A 15 3.55 -11.19 -10.26
C LYS A 15 4.54 -10.02 -10.40
N SER A 16 5.28 -9.70 -9.35
CA SER A 16 6.09 -8.48 -9.27
C SER A 16 7.37 -8.67 -8.44
N LYS A 17 8.15 -9.71 -8.75
CA LYS A 17 9.35 -10.06 -7.96
C LYS A 17 10.32 -8.89 -7.83
N ASP A 18 10.80 -8.38 -8.96
CA ASP A 18 11.86 -7.37 -9.02
C ASP A 18 11.32 -5.96 -9.33
N GLU A 19 10.01 -5.80 -9.43
CA GLU A 19 9.34 -4.56 -9.82
C GLU A 19 8.20 -4.20 -8.86
N PHE A 20 7.79 -2.94 -8.88
CA PHE A 20 6.61 -2.49 -8.12
C PHE A 20 5.33 -3.09 -8.72
N TYR A 21 4.49 -3.69 -7.87
CA TYR A 21 3.16 -4.11 -8.30
C TYR A 21 2.21 -2.91 -8.47
N MET A 22 1.72 -2.69 -9.69
CA MET A 22 0.75 -1.62 -9.99
C MET A 22 -0.60 -2.22 -10.42
N PRO A 23 -1.59 -2.36 -9.52
CA PRO A 23 -2.88 -2.93 -9.88
C PRO A 23 -3.62 -2.03 -10.87
N LYS A 24 -4.06 -2.57 -12.02
CA LYS A 24 -4.81 -1.79 -13.02
C LYS A 24 -6.10 -1.18 -12.45
N ALA A 25 -6.81 -1.91 -11.61
CA ALA A 25 -8.03 -1.46 -10.94
C ALA A 25 -7.81 -0.17 -10.12
N LEU A 26 -6.61 0.04 -9.55
CA LEU A 26 -6.27 1.27 -8.83
C LEU A 26 -6.32 2.50 -9.76
N PHE A 27 -5.91 2.34 -11.02
CA PHE A 27 -5.89 3.44 -11.99
C PHE A 27 -7.21 3.57 -12.74
N ASP A 28 -7.93 2.46 -12.94
CA ASP A 28 -9.19 2.41 -13.68
C ASP A 28 -10.41 2.76 -12.82
N HIS A 29 -10.50 2.29 -11.57
CA HIS A 29 -11.67 2.49 -10.72
C HIS A 29 -11.55 3.74 -9.84
N TYR A 30 -10.32 4.11 -9.44
CA TYR A 30 -10.06 5.26 -8.59
C TYR A 30 -9.56 6.47 -9.39
N LYS A 31 -10.17 6.75 -10.55
CA LYS A 31 -9.72 7.84 -11.46
C LYS A 31 -9.61 9.20 -10.79
N ASN A 32 -10.52 9.51 -9.87
CA ASN A 32 -10.57 10.78 -9.14
C ASN A 32 -9.48 10.90 -8.06
N LEU A 33 -8.85 9.80 -7.67
CA LEU A 33 -7.75 9.80 -6.71
C LEU A 33 -6.49 10.40 -7.35
N ARG A 34 -5.79 11.25 -6.62
CA ARG A 34 -4.54 11.86 -7.09
C ARG A 34 -3.51 10.79 -7.42
N LEU A 35 -2.64 11.07 -8.39
CA LEU A 35 -1.59 10.12 -8.78
C LEU A 35 -0.70 9.79 -7.59
N GLU A 36 -0.28 10.78 -6.80
CA GLU A 36 0.56 10.58 -5.63
C GLU A 36 -0.09 9.66 -4.59
N THR A 37 -1.40 9.76 -4.41
CA THR A 37 -2.14 8.91 -3.48
C THR A 37 -2.23 7.48 -4.00
N LYS A 38 -2.39 7.27 -5.31
CA LYS A 38 -2.26 5.95 -5.93
C LYS A 38 -0.84 5.39 -5.77
N LEU A 39 0.20 6.21 -5.97
CA LEU A 39 1.58 5.78 -5.75
C LEU A 39 1.85 5.48 -4.28
N ALA A 40 1.20 6.17 -3.35
CA ALA A 40 1.28 5.85 -1.92
C ALA A 40 0.72 4.45 -1.65
N TYR A 41 -0.41 4.07 -2.25
CA TYR A 41 -0.91 2.69 -2.17
C TYR A 41 0.13 1.68 -2.67
N VAL A 42 0.72 1.93 -3.85
CA VAL A 42 1.76 1.06 -4.43
C VAL A 42 2.98 0.95 -3.51
N SER A 43 3.40 2.06 -2.89
CA SER A 43 4.53 2.09 -1.96
C SER A 43 4.30 1.25 -0.69
N ILE A 44 3.07 1.27 -0.17
CA ILE A 44 2.66 0.49 1.01
C ILE A 44 2.59 -0.99 0.64
N LEU A 45 2.00 -1.30 -0.52
CA LEU A 45 1.90 -2.67 -1.00
C LEU A 45 3.28 -3.28 -1.28
N GLU A 46 4.20 -2.52 -1.86
CA GLU A 46 5.59 -2.92 -2.03
C GLU A 46 6.30 -3.12 -0.68
N THR A 47 6.04 -2.25 0.30
CA THR A 47 6.58 -2.45 1.66
C THR A 47 6.02 -3.72 2.30
N MET A 48 4.74 -4.00 2.09
CA MET A 48 4.08 -5.21 2.57
C MET A 48 4.68 -6.45 1.91
N LYS A 49 4.88 -6.43 0.58
CA LYS A 49 5.55 -7.49 -0.19
C LYS A 49 6.85 -7.97 0.46
N ASN A 50 7.65 -7.01 0.95
CA ASN A 50 9.00 -7.28 1.45
C ASN A 50 9.09 -7.43 2.97
N LYS A 51 8.24 -6.72 3.73
CA LYS A 51 8.39 -6.54 5.19
C LYS A 51 7.07 -6.68 5.96
N ALA A 52 6.06 -7.34 5.40
CA ALA A 52 4.80 -7.60 6.09
C ALA A 52 5.01 -8.34 7.41
N VAL A 53 4.27 -7.91 8.42
CA VAL A 53 3.99 -8.67 9.64
C VAL A 53 2.57 -9.23 9.52
N TYR A 54 2.29 -10.31 10.25
CA TYR A 54 1.02 -11.00 10.17
C TYR A 54 0.33 -11.03 11.54
N THR A 55 -1.00 -10.86 11.54
CA THR A 55 -1.82 -11.13 12.72
C THR A 55 -1.95 -12.64 12.95
N THR A 56 -2.58 -13.03 14.07
CA THR A 56 -2.96 -14.43 14.34
C THR A 56 -3.92 -14.99 13.28
N GLU A 57 -4.70 -14.12 12.64
CA GLU A 57 -5.63 -14.45 11.54
C GLU A 57 -4.97 -14.34 10.15
N ASN A 58 -3.64 -14.27 10.08
CA ASN A 58 -2.84 -14.15 8.85
C ASN A 58 -3.08 -12.87 8.03
N LEU A 59 -3.71 -11.84 8.58
CA LEU A 59 -3.83 -10.54 7.92
C LEU A 59 -2.46 -9.86 7.86
N ALA A 60 -2.06 -9.41 6.67
CA ALA A 60 -0.80 -8.73 6.44
C ALA A 60 -0.93 -7.25 6.83
N TYR A 61 0.07 -6.74 7.54
CA TYR A 61 0.16 -5.33 7.88
C TYR A 61 1.61 -4.82 7.88
N VAL A 62 1.74 -3.51 7.75
CA VAL A 62 3.00 -2.78 7.93
C VAL A 62 2.81 -1.63 8.92
N LYS A 63 3.89 -1.13 9.51
CA LYS A 63 3.81 0.02 10.41
C LYS A 63 3.78 1.33 9.65
N VAL A 64 2.99 2.30 10.13
CA VAL A 64 2.87 3.66 9.54
C VAL A 64 4.19 4.42 9.46
N ASP A 65 5.11 4.14 10.37
CA ASP A 65 6.44 4.76 10.48
C ASP A 65 7.52 3.93 9.78
N ASN A 66 7.15 2.91 9.00
CA ASN A 66 8.13 2.12 8.26
C ASN A 66 8.79 3.00 7.18
N PRO A 67 10.10 3.27 7.28
CA PRO A 67 10.78 4.20 6.38
C PRO A 67 10.75 3.76 4.91
N GLN A 68 10.51 2.48 4.65
CA GLN A 68 10.39 1.94 3.30
C GLN A 68 9.19 2.53 2.54
N ILE A 69 8.10 2.86 3.23
CA ILE A 69 6.92 3.47 2.61
C ILE A 69 7.32 4.81 1.98
N GLN A 70 7.99 5.65 2.75
CA GLN A 70 8.48 6.95 2.27
C GLN A 70 9.51 6.80 1.15
N ALA A 71 10.48 5.88 1.30
CA ALA A 71 11.52 5.64 0.30
C ALA A 71 10.93 5.19 -1.05
N ASN A 72 10.05 4.19 -1.01
CA ASN A 72 9.34 3.67 -2.19
C ASN A 72 8.49 4.75 -2.85
N LEU A 73 7.79 5.57 -2.05
CA LEU A 73 6.96 6.65 -2.59
C LEU A 73 7.81 7.75 -3.24
N ALA A 74 8.95 8.09 -2.65
CA ALA A 74 9.88 9.07 -3.22
C ALA A 74 10.44 8.60 -4.57
N GLU A 75 10.79 7.31 -4.68
CA GLU A 75 11.24 6.68 -5.92
C GLU A 75 10.14 6.70 -6.98
N LEU A 76 8.94 6.22 -6.66
CA LEU A 76 7.79 6.17 -7.57
C LEU A 76 7.35 7.56 -8.04
N ALA A 77 7.34 8.53 -7.13
CA ALA A 77 6.87 9.88 -7.41
C ALA A 77 7.98 10.80 -7.96
N ASN A 78 9.23 10.31 -8.03
CA ASN A 78 10.43 11.04 -8.43
C ASN A 78 10.53 12.43 -7.78
N LYS A 79 10.29 12.49 -6.46
CA LYS A 79 10.25 13.74 -5.68
C LYS A 79 10.54 13.49 -4.21
N GLU A 80 10.92 14.54 -3.49
CA GLU A 80 11.07 14.48 -2.04
C GLU A 80 9.70 14.33 -1.34
N VAL A 81 9.60 13.29 -0.53
CA VAL A 81 8.43 12.93 0.26
C VAL A 81 8.83 13.00 1.72
N ASP A 82 8.05 13.74 2.50
CA ASP A 82 8.17 13.85 3.95
C ASP A 82 7.03 13.06 4.64
N GLN A 83 7.13 12.89 5.96
CA GLN A 83 6.14 12.14 6.72
C GLN A 83 4.75 12.81 6.72
N GLU A 84 4.67 14.14 6.65
CA GLU A 84 3.38 14.84 6.58
C GLU A 84 2.63 14.49 5.27
N LYS A 85 3.34 14.45 4.15
CA LYS A 85 2.79 13.99 2.87
C LYS A 85 2.34 12.53 2.94
N VAL A 86 3.16 11.64 3.51
CA VAL A 86 2.78 10.23 3.70
C VAL A 86 1.48 10.14 4.50
N ASN A 87 1.40 10.82 5.64
CA ASN A 87 0.22 10.83 6.50
C ASN A 87 -1.02 11.38 5.79
N LYS A 88 -0.86 12.41 4.95
CA LYS A 88 -1.95 12.94 4.12
C LYS A 88 -2.46 11.89 3.14
N TYR A 89 -1.57 11.20 2.42
CA TYR A 89 -1.98 10.16 1.48
C TYR A 89 -2.61 8.95 2.16
N LEU A 90 -2.14 8.57 3.36
CA LEU A 90 -2.78 7.51 4.15
C LEU A 90 -4.24 7.87 4.49
N LYS A 91 -4.52 9.10 4.90
CA LYS A 91 -5.90 9.55 5.14
C LYS A 91 -6.76 9.48 3.89
N GLU A 92 -6.25 9.99 2.76
CA GLU A 92 -6.99 9.93 1.48
C GLU A 92 -7.26 8.49 1.03
N LEU A 93 -6.33 7.55 1.27
CA LEU A 93 -6.51 6.12 0.97
C LEU A 93 -7.53 5.45 1.90
N GLU A 94 -7.53 5.82 3.17
CA GLU A 94 -8.48 5.30 4.17
C GLU A 94 -9.92 5.79 3.88
N GLU A 95 -10.08 7.05 3.46
CA GLU A 95 -11.38 7.62 3.07
C GLU A 95 -12.05 6.90 1.89
N VAL A 96 -11.26 6.27 1.02
CA VAL A 96 -11.74 5.49 -0.13
C VAL A 96 -11.66 3.98 0.08
N GLU A 97 -11.45 3.54 1.32
CA GLU A 97 -11.39 2.12 1.72
C GLU A 97 -10.34 1.30 0.95
N LEU A 98 -9.23 1.93 0.55
CA LEU A 98 -8.08 1.24 -0.05
C LEU A 98 -7.10 0.71 1.01
N ILE A 99 -7.11 1.32 2.18
CA ILE A 99 -6.39 0.85 3.37
C ILE A 99 -7.28 0.94 4.60
N LYS A 100 -6.86 0.28 5.67
CA LYS A 100 -7.37 0.46 7.02
C LYS A 100 -6.21 0.72 7.97
N VAL A 101 -6.27 1.79 8.76
CA VAL A 101 -5.27 2.07 9.78
C VAL A 101 -5.83 1.74 11.16
N ASP A 102 -5.26 0.73 11.82
CA ASP A 102 -5.56 0.45 13.24
C ASP A 102 -4.33 0.77 14.09
N LYS A 103 -4.43 1.85 14.86
CA LYS A 103 -3.34 2.43 15.67
C LYS A 103 -2.13 2.82 14.80
N GLN A 104 -1.18 1.91 14.64
CA GLN A 104 0.03 2.08 13.85
C GLN A 104 0.16 1.03 12.75
N ASN A 105 -0.81 0.14 12.60
CA ASN A 105 -0.80 -0.94 11.64
C ASN A 105 -1.63 -0.53 10.42
N ILE A 106 -1.01 -0.52 9.25
CA ILE A 106 -1.68 -0.34 7.97
C ILE A 106 -1.98 -1.71 7.40
N PHE A 107 -3.27 -1.96 7.16
CA PHE A 107 -3.77 -3.08 6.38
C PHE A 107 -4.18 -2.55 5.01
N VAL A 108 -3.95 -3.33 3.95
CA VAL A 108 -4.23 -2.92 2.57
C VAL A 108 -5.35 -3.80 2.02
N TYR A 109 -6.35 -3.18 1.40
CA TYR A 109 -7.42 -3.89 0.72
C TYR A 109 -6.96 -4.32 -0.67
N ASP A 110 -7.24 -5.58 -1.02
CA ASP A 110 -6.98 -6.10 -2.35
C ASP A 110 -8.00 -5.55 -3.36
N VAL A 111 -7.51 -4.67 -4.23
CA VAL A 111 -8.29 -4.06 -5.32
C VAL A 111 -8.51 -4.98 -6.51
N LEU A 112 -7.96 -6.21 -6.48
CA LEU A 112 -8.16 -7.23 -7.50
C LEU A 112 -9.34 -8.17 -7.21
N SER A 113 -9.80 -8.18 -5.95
CA SER A 113 -10.89 -9.04 -5.45
C SER A 113 -12.28 -8.52 -5.80
#